data_AF-A0A9Q2W4U6-F1
#
_entry.id   AF-A0A9Q2W4U6-F1
#
_cell.length_a   1.000
_cell.length_b   1.000
_cell.length_c   1.000
_cell.angle_alpha   90.00
_cell.angle_beta   90.00
_cell.angle_gamma   90.00
#
_symmetry.space_group_name_H-M   'P 1'
#
loop_
_entity.id
_entity.type
_entity.pdbx_description
1 polymer ?
#
loop_
_entity_poly.entity_id
_entity_poly.type
_entity_poly.pdbx_seq_one_letter_code
_entity_poly.pdbx_strand_id
1 'polypeptide(L)' 'MTPDKGERAITVAELAQMLSISEWKARELGKDPLFPSFRNGNQHRFWPSEVKAWTQQPRDPWKQSARSLGRKRNR' A
#
# COMPACT_ATOMS: atom_id res chain seq x y z
N MET A 1 -20.56 -7.37 10.21
CA MET A 1 -19.47 -6.39 10.11
C MET A 1 -19.90 -5.32 9.11
N THR A 2 -20.70 -4.35 9.55
CA THR A 2 -21.08 -3.19 8.73
C THR A 2 -19.86 -2.28 8.63
N PRO A 3 -19.42 -1.85 7.43
CA PRO A 3 -18.40 -0.81 7.36
C PRO A 3 -18.96 0.43 8.06
N ASP A 4 -18.21 0.95 9.02
CA ASP A 4 -18.56 2.14 9.77
C ASP A 4 -18.83 3.28 8.78
N LYS A 5 -20.08 3.72 8.70
CA LYS A 5 -20.57 4.75 7.78
C LYS A 5 -19.93 6.15 8.02
N GLY A 6 -18.92 6.26 8.88
CA GLY A 6 -18.22 7.50 9.22
C GLY A 6 -16.75 7.56 8.78
N GLU A 7 -16.19 6.52 8.16
CA GLU A 7 -14.79 6.56 7.74
C GLU A 7 -14.57 7.64 6.67
N ARG A 8 -13.63 8.55 6.95
CA ARG A 8 -13.24 9.62 6.04
C ARG A 8 -11.94 9.25 5.34
N ALA A 9 -11.90 9.46 4.04
CA ALA A 9 -10.70 9.25 3.27
C ALA A 9 -9.63 10.30 3.62
N ILE A 10 -8.48 9.83 4.06
CA ILE A 10 -7.36 10.65 4.49
C ILE A 10 -6.54 11.14 3.30
N THR A 11 -5.86 12.26 3.48
CA THR A 11 -4.93 12.80 2.47
C THR A 11 -3.55 12.17 2.57
N VAL A 12 -2.67 12.51 1.64
CA VAL A 12 -1.24 12.16 1.70
C VAL A 12 -0.58 12.61 3.00
N ALA A 13 -0.86 13.83 3.47
CA ALA A 13 -0.27 14.36 4.70
C ALA A 13 -0.73 13.56 5.93
N GLU A 14 -2.01 13.21 5.98
CA GLU A 14 -2.55 12.37 7.05
C GLU A 14 -2.05 10.93 6.98
N LEU A 15 -1.89 10.36 5.78
CA LEU A 15 -1.26 9.06 5.58
C LEU A 15 0.19 9.05 6.09
N ALA A 16 0.93 10.12 5.80
CA ALA A 16 2.30 10.30 6.25
C ALA A 16 2.39 10.29 7.78
N GLN A 17 1.50 11.02 8.45
CA GLN A 17 1.42 11.01 9.91
C GLN A 17 0.98 9.64 10.46
N MET A 18 0.00 8.98 9.83
CA MET A 18 -0.50 7.67 10.27
C MET A 18 0.57 6.58 10.20
N LEU A 19 1.43 6.61 9.18
CA LEU A 19 2.51 5.64 9.01
C LEU A 19 3.85 6.11 9.60
N SER A 20 3.89 7.31 10.18
CA SER A 20 5.12 7.97 10.65
C SER A 20 6.23 7.99 9.58
N ILE A 21 5.88 8.40 8.36
CA ILE A 21 6.78 8.54 7.20
C ILE A 21 6.75 9.96 6.65
N SER A 22 7.72 10.30 5.79
CA SER A 22 7.72 11.58 5.09
C SER A 22 6.60 11.66 4.04
N GLU A 23 6.03 12.86 3.83
CA GLU A 23 4.99 13.11 2.81
C GLU A 23 5.41 12.68 1.40
N TRP A 24 6.68 12.87 1.04
CA TRP A 24 7.20 12.40 -0.25
C TRP A 24 7.02 10.88 -0.40
N LYS A 25 7.31 10.11 0.64
CA LYS A 25 7.15 8.65 0.64
C LYS A 25 5.68 8.24 0.59
N ALA A 26 4.80 8.99 1.27
CA ALA A 26 3.35 8.81 1.17
C ALA A 26 2.81 9.10 -0.25
N ARG A 27 3.38 10.11 -0.96
CA ARG A 27 3.05 10.37 -2.37
C ARG A 27 3.47 9.22 -3.28
N GLU A 28 4.67 8.69 -3.08
CA GLU A 28 5.15 7.53 -3.83
C GLU A 28 4.26 6.31 -3.61
N LEU A 29 3.80 6.06 -2.37
CA LEU A 29 2.82 5.00 -2.08
C LEU A 29 1.50 5.20 -2.83
N GLY A 30 1.01 6.43 -2.95
CA GLY A 30 -0.21 6.72 -3.73
C GLY A 30 -0.07 6.47 -5.24
N LYS A 31 1.16 6.43 -5.77
CA LYS A 31 1.41 6.06 -7.17
C LYS A 31 1.53 4.56 -7.38
N ASP A 32 1.76 3.80 -6.31
CA ASP A 32 1.94 2.36 -6.38
C ASP A 32 0.59 1.67 -6.61
N PRO A 33 0.44 0.86 -7.67
CA PRO A 33 -0.82 0.21 -8.00
C PRO A 33 -1.22 -0.90 -7.02
N LEU A 34 -0.31 -1.36 -6.16
CA LEU A 34 -0.58 -2.36 -5.13
C LEU A 34 -0.97 -1.72 -3.79
N PHE A 35 -0.84 -0.40 -3.67
CA PHE A 35 -1.21 0.32 -2.47
C PHE A 35 -2.70 0.73 -2.53
N PRO A 36 -3.48 0.52 -1.46
CA PRO A 36 -4.90 0.87 -1.45
C PRO A 36 -5.07 2.39 -1.43
N SER A 37 -5.15 2.96 -2.62
CA SER A 37 -5.35 4.38 -2.86
C SER A 37 -6.34 4.59 -3.99
N PHE A 38 -7.07 5.69 -3.93
CA PHE A 38 -7.99 6.08 -4.99
C PHE A 38 -7.83 7.56 -5.32
N ARG A 39 -8.12 7.91 -6.57
CA ARG A 39 -8.12 9.30 -7.01
C ARG A 39 -9.48 9.92 -6.76
N ASN A 40 -9.49 11.05 -6.07
CA ASN A 40 -10.65 11.91 -5.94
C ASN A 40 -10.30 13.25 -6.62
N GLY A 41 -10.70 13.38 -7.89
CA GLY A 41 -10.24 14.45 -8.78
C GLY A 41 -8.72 14.38 -8.99
N ASN A 42 -8.02 15.48 -8.75
CA ASN A 42 -6.56 15.58 -8.89
C ASN A 42 -5.77 15.13 -7.64
N GLN A 43 -6.45 14.64 -6.61
CA GLN A 43 -5.84 14.30 -5.33
C GLN A 43 -5.93 12.80 -5.06
N HIS A 44 -4.84 12.23 -4.52
CA HIS A 44 -4.83 10.88 -3.99
C HIS A 44 -5.43 10.87 -2.58
N ARG A 45 -6.36 9.94 -2.36
CA ARG A 45 -7.05 9.70 -1.11
C ARG A 45 -6.88 8.25 -0.71
N PHE A 46 -6.91 8.01 0.59
CA PHE A 46 -6.64 6.70 1.18
C PHE A 46 -7.71 6.37 2.21
N TRP A 47 -8.13 5.12 2.27
CA TRP A 47 -9.00 4.64 3.33
C TRP A 47 -8.16 4.16 4.50
N PRO A 48 -8.32 4.72 5.71
CA PRO A 48 -7.50 4.34 6.85
C PRO A 48 -7.65 2.85 7.21
N SER A 49 -8.84 2.26 7.07
CA SER A 49 -9.02 0.82 7.28
C SER A 49 -8.28 -0.05 6.25
N GLU A 50 -8.26 0.34 4.97
CA GLU A 50 -7.50 -0.41 3.96
C GLU A 50 -5.99 -0.26 4.14
N VAL A 51 -5.53 0.95 4.47
CA VAL A 51 -4.11 1.19 4.79
C VAL A 51 -3.70 0.35 5.99
N LYS A 52 -4.51 0.32 7.06
CA LYS A 52 -4.24 -0.53 8.23
C LYS A 52 -4.23 -2.01 7.85
N ALA A 53 -5.22 -2.48 7.10
CA ALA A 53 -5.26 -3.86 6.63
C ALA A 53 -4.02 -4.20 5.77
N TRP A 54 -3.57 -3.30 4.89
CA TRP A 54 -2.36 -3.48 4.10
C TRP A 54 -1.08 -3.51 4.95
N THR A 55 -0.99 -2.68 5.99
CA THR A 55 0.16 -2.72 6.92
C THR A 55 0.17 -3.94 7.82
N GLN A 56 -1.02 -4.48 8.13
CA GLN A 56 -1.17 -5.68 8.96
C GLN A 56 -1.06 -6.98 8.16
N GLN A 57 -1.20 -6.91 6.82
CA GLN A 57 -0.94 -8.07 5.99
C GLN A 57 0.49 -8.55 6.27
N PRO A 58 0.68 -9.80 6.73
CA PRO A 58 2.00 -10.37 6.80
C PRO A 58 2.54 -10.30 5.37
N ARG A 59 3.59 -9.50 5.16
CA ARG A 59 4.26 -9.45 3.87
C ARG A 59 4.92 -10.82 3.71
N ASP A 60 4.16 -11.78 3.18
CA ASP A 60 4.55 -13.17 3.06
C ASP A 60 6.00 -13.24 2.54
N PRO A 61 6.97 -13.63 3.37
CA PRO A 61 8.37 -13.70 2.94
C PRO A 61 8.57 -14.75 1.83
N TRP A 62 7.56 -15.57 1.56
CA TRP A 62 7.60 -16.65 0.58
C TRP A 62 7.26 -16.25 -0.86
N LYS A 63 6.81 -15.01 -1.11
CA LYS A 63 6.65 -14.48 -2.49
C LYS A 63 7.94 -13.87 -3.08
N GLN A 64 9.12 -14.19 -2.53
CA GLN A 64 10.43 -13.78 -3.10
C GLN A 64 11.11 -14.82 -4.00
N SER A 65 10.62 -16.06 -4.10
CA SER A 65 11.28 -17.10 -4.90
C SER A 65 10.64 -17.33 -6.27
N ALA A 66 10.72 -16.32 -7.15
CA ALA A 66 10.73 -16.57 -8.61
C ALA A 66 12.14 -16.39 -9.22
N ARG A 67 13.17 -16.24 -8.37
CA ARG A 67 14.57 -16.12 -8.81
C ARG A 67 15.35 -17.45 -8.75
N SER A 68 14.66 -18.55 -8.46
CA SER A 68 15.17 -19.93 -8.59
C SER A 68 14.72 -20.59 -9.90
N LEU A 69 14.72 -19.85 -11.01
CA LEU A 69 14.91 -20.42 -12.35
C LEU A 69 16.33 -20.11 -12.85
N GLY A 70 17.29 -20.16 -11.92
CA GLY A 70 18.70 -20.23 -12.25
C GLY A 70 18.98 -21.49 -13.05
N ARG A 71 19.11 -21.30 -14.36
CA ARG A 71 20.08 -21.97 -15.24
C ARG A 71 20.51 -23.38 -14.78
N LYS A 72 19.91 -24.42 -15.34
CA LYS A 72 20.70 -25.60 -15.72
C LYS A 72 21.01 -25.51 -17.20
N ARG A 73 22.11 -24.83 -17.50
CA ARG A 73 22.79 -24.82 -18.80
C ARG A 73 23.35 -26.23 -19.06
N ASN A 74 23.12 -26.73 -20.27
CA ASN A 74 23.84 -27.78 -21.00
C ASN A 74 24.78 -28.72 -20.21
N ARG A 75 24.51 -30.02 -20.32
CA ARG A 75 25.52 -30.96 -20.84
C ARG A 75 24.83 -31.96 -21.77
#